data_AF-F7NFE7-F1
#
_entry.id   AF-F7NFE7-F1
#
_cell.length_a   1.000
_cell.length_b   1.000
_cell.length_c   1.000
_cell.angle_alpha   90.00
_cell.angle_beta   90.00
_cell.angle_gamma   90.00
#
_symmetry.space_group_name_H-M   'P 1'
#
loop_
_entity.id
_entity.type
_entity.pdbx_description
1 polymer ?
#
loop_
_entity_poly.entity_id
_entity_poly.type
_entity_poly.pdbx_seq_one_letter_code
_entity_poly.pdbx_strand_id
1 'polypeptide(L)'
;MLIIKAEIIFDIPNKNYTENDGITTQYPLRPAFNFGEGLLFSGTIKNDLSCDKLFYQKVYCVNVEFPTIASEAYEAVQPLIKIGMSLKIQNASNVIGVAKLLDFVYRD
;
A
#
# COMPACT_ATOMS: atom_id res chain seq x y z
N MET A 1 15.48 -0.63 -5.21
CA MET A 1 14.17 -0.96 -4.60
C MET A 1 13.77 0.08 -3.57
N LEU A 2 12.59 0.68 -3.76
CA LEU A 2 11.94 1.51 -2.74
C LEU A 2 11.24 0.65 -1.69
N ILE A 3 11.42 1.01 -0.42
CA ILE A 3 10.67 0.47 0.72
C ILE A 3 10.07 1.66 1.46
N ILE A 4 8.77 1.64 1.73
CA ILE A 4 8.11 2.66 2.56
C ILE A 4 7.61 2.04 3.85
N LYS A 5 7.58 2.83 4.91
CA LYS A 5 6.78 2.58 6.11
C LYS A 5 5.51 3.41 6.01
N ALA A 6 4.36 2.80 6.19
CA ALA A 6 3.08 3.48 6.03
C ALA A 6 2.03 3.04 7.05
N GLU A 7 1.14 3.97 7.41
CA GLU A 7 -0.14 3.64 8.03
C GLU A 7 -1.14 3.33 6.90
N ILE A 8 -1.71 2.14 6.88
CA ILE A 8 -2.72 1.75 5.90
C ILE A 8 -4.09 1.59 6.55
N ILE A 9 -5.13 1.95 5.80
CA ILE A 9 -6.53 1.73 6.15
C ILE A 9 -7.22 1.16 4.92
N PHE A 10 -7.90 0.02 5.06
CA PHE A 10 -8.73 -0.54 4.00
C PHE A 10 -10.20 -0.14 4.16
N ASP A 11 -10.81 0.19 3.03
CA ASP A 11 -12.21 0.60 2.95
C ASP A 11 -13.14 -0.61 2.94
N ILE A 12 -14.35 -0.42 3.46
CA ILE A 12 -15.40 -1.44 3.39
C ILE A 12 -15.87 -1.49 1.93
N PRO A 13 -15.89 -2.66 1.27
CA PRO A 13 -16.38 -2.76 -0.09
C PRO A 13 -17.85 -2.33 -0.19
N ASN A 14 -18.20 -1.48 -1.15
CA ASN A 14 -19.58 -0.99 -1.39
C ASN A 14 -20.57 -2.09 -1.86
N LYS A 15 -20.19 -3.36 -1.86
CA LYS A 15 -21.04 -4.49 -2.30
C LYS A 15 -21.34 -5.37 -1.10
N ASN A 16 -22.60 -5.79 -0.98
CA ASN A 16 -23.29 -6.62 0.03
C ASN A 16 -22.59 -7.91 0.55
N TYR A 17 -21.28 -7.93 0.74
CA TYR A 17 -20.53 -9.04 1.31
C TYR A 17 -20.29 -8.76 2.80
N THR A 18 -21.33 -9.02 3.60
CA THR A 18 -21.32 -8.89 5.06
C THR A 18 -20.54 -9.98 5.79
N GLU A 19 -19.83 -10.86 5.08
CA GLU A 19 -19.20 -12.04 5.69
C GLU A 19 -17.68 -11.94 5.88
N ASN A 20 -17.02 -10.91 5.33
CA ASN A 20 -15.59 -10.71 5.55
C ASN A 20 -15.35 -9.31 6.11
N ASP A 21 -15.01 -9.27 7.39
CA ASP A 21 -14.66 -8.08 8.18
C ASP A 21 -13.27 -7.51 7.85
N GLY A 22 -12.56 -8.09 6.88
CA GLY A 22 -11.24 -7.64 6.48
C GLY A 22 -10.65 -8.39 5.28
N ILE A 23 -9.38 -8.11 5.01
CA ILE A 23 -8.58 -8.71 3.96
C ILE A 23 -7.71 -9.82 4.56
N THR A 24 -7.79 -11.03 4.00
CA THR A 24 -6.95 -12.17 4.41
C THR A 24 -5.48 -11.91 4.14
N THR A 25 -4.62 -12.28 5.09
CA THR A 25 -3.15 -12.18 4.99
C THR A 25 -2.50 -13.52 4.64
N GLN A 26 -3.28 -14.59 4.47
CA GLN A 26 -2.80 -15.93 4.10
C GLN A 26 -2.02 -15.93 2.79
N TYR A 27 -2.30 -14.96 1.92
CA TYR A 27 -1.57 -14.71 0.68
C TYR A 27 -0.86 -13.35 0.74
N PRO A 28 0.30 -13.20 0.06
CA PRO A 28 0.97 -11.91 -0.04
C PRO A 28 0.05 -10.83 -0.63
N LEU A 29 -0.13 -9.74 0.10
CA LEU A 29 -0.93 -8.60 -0.34
C LEU A 29 -0.10 -7.71 -1.27
N ARG A 30 -0.51 -7.65 -2.55
CA ARG A 30 0.21 -6.91 -3.61
C ARG A 30 -0.65 -5.88 -4.35
N PRO A 31 -1.33 -4.96 -3.67
CA PRO A 31 -2.12 -3.93 -4.36
C PRO A 31 -1.23 -2.93 -5.09
N ALA A 32 -1.83 -2.16 -6.00
CA ALA A 32 -1.20 -1.01 -6.60
C ALA A 32 -1.29 0.21 -5.68
N PHE A 33 -0.24 1.01 -5.62
CA PHE A 33 -0.20 2.28 -4.92
C PHE A 33 -0.05 3.41 -5.92
N ASN A 34 -0.87 4.45 -5.76
CA ASN A 34 -0.86 5.63 -6.61
C ASN A 34 0.01 6.72 -5.98
N PHE A 35 1.16 6.99 -6.60
CA PHE A 35 2.12 8.03 -6.18
C PHE A 35 1.80 9.42 -6.73
N GLY A 36 0.71 9.56 -7.48
CA GLY A 36 0.36 10.78 -8.21
C GLY A 36 0.70 10.66 -9.70
N GLU A 37 0.17 11.59 -10.50
CA GLU A 37 0.48 11.72 -11.94
C GLU A 37 0.28 10.44 -12.78
N GLY A 38 -0.59 9.52 -12.31
CA GLY A 38 -0.84 8.24 -12.99
C GLY A 38 0.21 7.15 -12.72
N LEU A 39 1.20 7.43 -11.86
CA LEU A 39 2.23 6.49 -11.48
C LEU A 39 1.69 5.46 -10.47
N LEU A 40 1.42 4.27 -10.98
CA LEU A 40 0.93 3.12 -10.22
C LEU A 40 2.01 2.05 -10.12
N PHE A 41 2.36 1.70 -8.88
CA PHE A 41 3.33 0.63 -8.61
C PHE A 41 2.73 -0.44 -7.71
N SER A 42 2.94 -1.70 -8.05
CA SER A 42 2.57 -2.82 -7.18
C SER A 42 3.50 -2.87 -5.99
N GLY A 43 2.93 -2.78 -4.78
CA GLY A 43 3.66 -2.84 -3.53
C GLY A 43 3.30 -4.10 -2.76
N THR A 44 4.30 -4.84 -2.28
CA THR A 44 4.06 -5.98 -1.37
C THR A 44 3.97 -5.47 0.05
N ILE A 45 2.78 -5.56 0.66
CA ILE A 45 2.57 -5.20 2.06
C ILE A 45 3.16 -6.30 2.94
N LYS A 46 4.15 -5.93 3.75
CA LYS A 46 4.76 -6.74 4.81
C LYS A 46 4.18 -6.28 6.14
N ASN A 47 3.46 -7.18 6.78
CA ASN A 47 3.00 -6.97 8.14
C ASN A 47 3.74 -7.97 9.05
N ASP A 48 4.40 -7.46 10.09
CA ASP A 48 5.10 -8.28 11.08
C ASP A 48 4.11 -8.92 12.08
N LEU A 49 2.84 -8.51 12.05
CA LEU A 49 1.80 -9.11 12.87
C LEU A 49 1.38 -10.46 12.26
N SER A 50 1.48 -11.51 13.06
CA SER A 50 0.83 -12.81 12.79
C SER A 50 -0.68 -12.68 12.98
N CYS A 51 -1.33 -11.95 12.07
CA CYS A 51 -2.79 -11.80 12.03
C CYS A 51 -3.31 -12.44 10.76
N ASP A 52 -4.40 -13.22 10.86
CA ASP A 52 -5.03 -13.87 9.70
C ASP A 52 -5.72 -12.88 8.75
N LYS A 53 -6.06 -11.69 9.26
CA LYS A 53 -6.79 -10.65 8.55
C LYS A 53 -6.36 -9.24 8.95
N LEU A 54 -6.45 -8.33 7.99
CA LEU A 54 -6.46 -6.88 8.20
C LEU A 54 -7.91 -6.39 8.15
N PHE A 55 -8.46 -6.01 9.30
CA PHE A 55 -9.84 -5.56 9.41
C PHE A 55 -10.06 -4.21 8.72
N TYR A 56 -11.22 -4.03 8.10
CA TYR A 56 -11.58 -2.76 7.49
C TYR A 56 -11.67 -1.63 8.53
N GLN A 57 -11.41 -0.39 8.10
CA GLN A 57 -11.44 0.81 8.94
C GLN A 57 -10.50 0.78 10.17
N LYS A 58 -9.55 -0.17 10.20
CA LYS A 58 -8.47 -0.21 11.17
C LYS A 58 -7.18 0.30 10.54
N VAL A 59 -6.39 0.98 11.36
CA VAL A 59 -5.06 1.48 10.99
C VAL A 59 -4.04 0.40 11.28
N TYR A 60 -3.22 0.08 10.29
CA TYR A 60 -2.08 -0.81 10.43
C TYR A 60 -0.79 -0.11 10.01
N CYS A 61 0.25 -0.19 10.84
CA CYS A 61 1.58 0.25 10.47
C CYS A 61 2.30 -0.92 9.78
N VAL A 62 2.65 -0.75 8.51
CA VAL A 62 3.24 -1.80 7.68
C VAL A 62 4.47 -1.28 6.94
N ASN A 63 5.34 -2.19 6.53
CA ASN A 63 6.33 -1.91 5.50
C ASN A 63 5.74 -2.32 4.15
N VAL A 64 6.01 -1.55 3.10
CA VAL A 64 5.61 -1.89 1.74
C VAL A 64 6.84 -1.85 0.84
N GLU A 65 7.11 -2.98 0.20
CA GLU A 65 8.24 -3.15 -0.71
C GLU A 65 7.76 -2.94 -2.15
N PHE A 66 8.48 -2.11 -2.92
CA PHE A 66 8.21 -1.85 -4.33
C PHE A 66 9.42 -2.31 -5.18
N PRO A 67 9.46 -3.59 -5.58
CA PRO A 67 10.57 -4.13 -6.37
C PRO A 67 10.74 -3.44 -7.72
N THR A 68 9.64 -2.97 -8.31
CA THR A 68 9.63 -2.31 -9.63
C THR A 68 10.01 -0.84 -9.60
N ILE A 69 10.13 -0.24 -8.41
CA ILE A 69 10.72 1.09 -8.25
C ILE A 69 12.22 0.90 -8.01
N ALA A 70 12.95 0.81 -9.12
CA ALA A 70 14.40 0.70 -9.18
C ALA A 70 14.96 1.62 -10.27
N SER A 71 16.13 2.17 -10.03
CA SER A 71 16.89 3.02 -10.98
C SER A 71 16.02 4.13 -11.58
N GLU A 72 15.77 4.10 -12.89
CA GLU A 72 14.99 5.11 -13.62
C GLU A 72 13.57 5.33 -13.06
N ALA A 73 12.92 4.26 -12.59
CA ALA A 73 11.59 4.38 -11.96
C ALA A 73 11.65 5.12 -10.62
N TYR A 74 12.77 5.04 -9.89
CA TYR A 74 12.95 5.81 -8.67
C TYR A 74 13.16 7.29 -8.98
N GLU A 75 13.93 7.63 -10.02
CA GLU A 75 14.14 9.05 -10.42
C GLU A 75 12.82 9.75 -10.76
N ALA A 76 11.89 9.05 -11.40
CA ALA A 76 10.55 9.58 -11.70
C ALA A 76 9.68 9.79 -10.45
N VAL A 77 9.79 8.90 -9.45
CA VAL A 77 8.91 8.91 -8.27
C VAL A 77 9.48 9.75 -7.12
N GLN A 78 10.80 9.80 -6.98
CA GLN A 78 11.50 10.54 -5.93
C GLN A 78 10.96 11.96 -5.68
N PRO A 79 10.74 12.83 -6.70
CA PRO A 79 10.25 14.18 -6.46
C PRO A 79 8.81 14.23 -5.91
N LEU A 80 8.05 13.15 -6.05
CA LEU A 80 6.67 13.02 -5.58
C LEU A 80 6.60 12.48 -4.15
N ILE A 81 7.60 11.72 -3.70
CA ILE A 81 7.61 11.09 -2.37
C ILE A 81 7.82 12.17 -1.30
N LYS A 82 6.83 12.30 -0.40
CA LYS A 82 6.92 13.18 0.75
C LYS A 82 6.39 12.47 1.99
N ILE A 83 7.12 12.55 3.11
CA ILE A 83 6.63 12.08 4.41
C ILE A 83 5.31 12.81 4.72
N GLY A 84 4.30 12.05 5.14
CA GLY A 84 2.95 12.52 5.40
C GLY A 84 2.02 12.51 4.19
N MET A 85 2.50 12.19 2.97
CA MET A 85 1.63 12.11 1.80
C MET A 85 0.66 10.91 1.90
N SER A 86 -0.50 11.05 1.26
CA SER A 86 -1.49 9.99 1.14
C SER A 86 -1.41 9.34 -0.24
N LEU A 87 -1.26 8.02 -0.26
CA LEU A 87 -1.30 7.18 -1.46
C LEU A 87 -2.64 6.44 -1.50
N LYS A 88 -3.26 6.36 -2.67
CA LYS A 88 -4.43 5.48 -2.85
C LYS A 88 -3.95 4.06 -3.04
N ILE A 89 -4.56 3.12 -2.33
CA ILE A 89 -4.35 1.68 -2.50
C ILE A 89 -5.44 1.18 -3.44
N GLN A 90 -5.05 0.50 -4.51
CA GLN A 90 -5.97 0.12 -5.59
C GLN A 90 -5.80 -1.36 -5.98
N ASN A 91 -6.92 -1.97 -6.37
CA ASN A 91 -6.93 -3.23 -7.11
C ASN A 91 -7.58 -2.97 -8.48
N ALA A 92 -6.79 -3.05 -9.54
CA ALA A 92 -7.15 -2.53 -10.86
C ALA A 92 -7.65 -1.07 -10.77
N SER A 93 -8.87 -0.79 -11.21
CA SER A 93 -9.48 0.54 -11.15
C SER A 93 -10.12 0.88 -9.79
N ASN A 94 -10.29 -0.10 -8.91
CA ASN A 94 -11.01 0.10 -7.64
C ASN A 94 -10.05 0.59 -6.56
N VAL A 95 -10.37 1.73 -5.94
CA VAL A 95 -9.71 2.15 -4.69
C VAL A 95 -10.25 1.29 -3.56
N ILE A 96 -9.36 0.66 -2.82
CA ILE A 96 -9.67 -0.26 -1.72
C ILE A 96 -9.17 0.24 -0.36
N GLY A 97 -8.50 1.39 -0.34
CA GLY A 97 -7.97 1.98 0.88
C GLY A 97 -7.00 3.12 0.60
N VAL A 98 -6.37 3.57 1.68
CA VAL A 98 -5.38 4.65 1.67
C VAL A 98 -4.17 4.27 2.51
N ALA A 99 -3.01 4.79 2.12
CA ALA A 99 -1.78 4.67 2.87
C ALA A 99 -1.22 6.06 3.16
N LYS A 100 -0.89 6.36 4.41
CA LYS A 100 -0.14 7.56 4.79
C LYS A 100 1.33 7.19 4.95
N LEU A 101 2.19 7.81 4.14
CA LEU A 101 3.63 7.55 4.16
C LEU A 101 4.23 8.15 5.43
N LEU A 102 4.92 7.32 6.22
CA LEU A 102 5.56 7.72 7.47
C LEU A 102 7.07 7.91 7.31
N ASP A 103 7.69 7.04 6.51
CA ASP A 103 9.12 7.03 6.24
C ASP A 103 9.38 6.24 4.95
N PHE A 104 10.56 6.41 4.35
CA PHE A 104 10.96 5.62 3.19
C PHE A 104 12.48 5.48 3.09
N VAL A 105 12.90 4.37 2.50
CA VAL A 105 14.30 4.12 2.15
C VAL A 105 14.36 3.57 0.72
N TYR A 106 15.33 4.06 -0.03
CA TYR A 106 15.69 3.49 -1.32
C TYR A 106 17.02 2.73 -1.17
N ARG A 107 17.04 1.49 -1.64
CA ARG A 107 18.24 0.63 -1.66
C ARG A 107 18.51 0.25 -3.11
N ASP A 108 19.64 0.66 -3.66
CA ASP A 108 20.12 0.13 -4.94
C ASP A 108 20.53 -1.34 -4.83
#